data_AF-X0W6J6-F1
#
_entry.id   AF-X0W6J6-F1
#
_cell.length_a   1.000
_cell.length_b   1.000
_cell.length_c   1.000
_cell.angle_alpha   90.00
_cell.angle_beta   90.00
_cell.angle_gamma   90.00
#
_symmetry.space_group_name_H-M   'P 1'
#
loop_
_entity.id
_entity.type
_entity.pdbx_description
1 polymer ?
#
loop_
_entity_poly.entity_id
_entity_poly.type
_entity_poly.pdbx_seq_one_letter_code
_entity_poly.pdbx_strand_id
1 'polypeptide(L)' 'MPTSPIKGKLQSVRESVIENLEARFNVVPRSVVKGVDEIEELSLLKILHKKSVVVDSLEQFKEVMTKILE' A
#
# COMPACT_ATOMS: atom_id res chain seq x y z
N MET A 1 26.22 -0.58 -0.32
CA MET A 1 25.68 -1.12 0.94
C MET A 1 24.63 -2.15 0.60
N PRO A 2 24.66 -3.38 1.13
CA PRO A 2 23.58 -4.33 0.88
C PRO A 2 22.33 -3.80 1.62
N THR A 3 21.26 -3.56 0.87
CA THR A 3 19.96 -3.26 1.45
C THR A 3 19.54 -4.44 2.33
N SER A 4 19.16 -4.17 3.58
CA SER A 4 18.67 -5.22 4.47
C SER A 4 17.50 -5.96 3.79
N PRO A 5 17.44 -7.31 3.80
CA PRO A 5 16.42 -8.09 3.08
C PRO A 5 14.98 -7.66 3.40
N ILE A 6 14.76 -7.18 4.63
CA ILE A 6 13.46 -6.71 5.11
C ILE A 6 13.05 -5.39 4.42
N LYS A 7 14.00 -4.45 4.23
CA LYS A 7 13.73 -3.17 3.56
C LYS A 7 13.34 -3.38 2.09
N GLY A 8 14.03 -4.28 1.39
CA GLY A 8 13.68 -4.63 0.01
C GLY A 8 12.30 -5.26 -0.10
N LYS A 9 11.90 -6.06 0.89
CA LYS A 9 10.57 -6.69 0.92
C LYS A 9 9.46 -5.69 1.20
N LEU A 10 9.66 -4.75 2.12
CA LEU A 10 8.70 -3.67 2.38
C LEU A 10 8.50 -2.82 1.12
N GLN A 11 9.61 -2.40 0.49
CA GLN A 11 9.58 -1.59 -0.71
C GLN A 11 8.81 -2.27 -1.85
N SER A 12 9.12 -3.54 -2.12
CA SER A 12 8.44 -4.30 -3.17
C SER A 12 6.93 -4.41 -2.93
N VAL A 13 6.49 -4.62 -1.68
CA VAL A 13 5.05 -4.71 -1.40
C VAL A 13 4.38 -3.34 -1.53
N ARG A 14 5.05 -2.24 -1.14
CA ARG A 14 4.52 -0.88 -1.35
C ARG A 14 4.34 -0.59 -2.82
N GLU A 15 5.35 -0.87 -3.64
CA GLU A 15 5.29 -0.71 -5.11
C GLU A 15 4.10 -1.49 -5.68
N SER A 16 3.95 -2.77 -5.34
CA SER A 16 2.80 -3.57 -5.81
C SER A 16 1.44 -3.04 -5.34
N VAL A 17 1.35 -2.46 -4.13
CA VAL A 17 0.13 -1.79 -3.67
C VAL A 17 -0.21 -0.62 -4.58
N ILE A 18 0.75 0.25 -4.86
CA ILE A 18 0.55 1.44 -5.68
C ILE A 18 0.22 1.06 -7.12
N GLU A 19 0.97 0.14 -7.72
CA GLU A 19 0.73 -0.37 -9.08
C GLU A 19 -0.69 -0.94 -9.24
N ASN A 20 -1.16 -1.73 -8.26
CA ASN A 20 -2.53 -2.25 -8.28
C ASN A 20 -3.57 -1.13 -8.25
N LEU A 21 -3.35 -0.08 -7.45
CA LEU A 21 -4.27 1.05 -7.37
C LEU A 21 -4.24 1.91 -8.65
N GLU A 22 -3.06 2.14 -9.23
CA GLU A 22 -2.91 2.86 -10.49
C GLU A 22 -3.56 2.09 -11.64
N ALA A 23 -3.37 0.78 -11.71
CA ALA A 23 -4.00 -0.07 -12.74
C ALA A 23 -5.53 -0.03 -12.69
N ARG A 24 -6.12 0.15 -11.49
CA ARG A 24 -7.58 0.13 -11.30
C ARG A 24 -8.23 1.51 -11.37
N PHE A 25 -7.53 2.54 -10.90
CA PHE A 25 -8.09 3.88 -10.71
C PHE A 25 -7.38 4.97 -11.53
N ASN A 26 -6.38 4.59 -12.33
CA ASN A 26 -5.54 5.44 -13.19
C ASN A 26 -4.63 6.44 -12.42
N VAL A 27 -5.17 7.18 -11.46
CA VAL A 27 -4.42 8.17 -10.67
C VAL A 27 -4.58 7.89 -9.20
N VAL A 28 -3.45 7.64 -8.51
CA VAL A 28 -3.43 7.46 -7.06
C VAL A 28 -3.07 8.79 -6.38
N PRO A 29 -3.91 9.29 -5.44
CA PRO A 29 -3.63 10.51 -4.71
C PRO A 29 -2.32 10.39 -3.91
N ARG A 30 -1.51 11.46 -3.91
CA ARG A 30 -0.26 11.51 -3.14
C ARG A 30 -0.44 11.19 -1.65
N SER A 31 -1.60 11.47 -1.07
CA SER A 31 -1.90 11.10 0.32
C SER A 31 -1.97 9.60 0.54
N VAL A 32 -2.45 8.83 -0.44
CA VAL A 32 -2.47 7.36 -0.39
C VAL A 32 -1.06 6.80 -0.51
N VAL A 33 -0.26 7.33 -1.45
CA VAL A 33 1.14 6.90 -1.63
C VAL A 33 1.94 7.11 -0.35
N LYS A 34 1.87 8.31 0.24
CA LYS A 34 2.53 8.61 1.51
C LYS A 34 2.07 7.70 2.64
N GLY A 35 0.76 7.47 2.76
CA GLY A 35 0.20 6.60 3.78
C GLY A 35 0.72 5.16 3.65
N VAL A 36 0.90 4.64 2.43
CA VAL A 36 1.48 3.31 2.20
C VAL A 36 2.99 3.27 2.49
N ASP A 37 3.72 4.34 2.14
CA ASP A 37 5.16 4.45 2.36
C ASP A 37 5.55 4.53 3.85
N GLU A 38 4.69 5.10 4.68
CA GLU A 38 4.90 5.22 6.13
C GLU A 38 4.70 3.90 6.89
N ILE A 39 4.13 2.87 6.26
CA ILE A 39 3.87 1.57 6.91
C ILE A 39 5.15 0.76 7.00
N GLU A 40 5.68 0.58 8.20
CA GLU A 40 6.88 -0.23 8.46
C GLU A 40 6.58 -1.70 8.74
N GLU A 41 5.31 -2.05 9.00
CA GLU A 41 4.92 -3.43 9.28
C GLU A 41 4.52 -4.19 8.01
N LEU A 42 5.27 -5.25 7.70
CA LEU A 42 5.03 -6.07 6.52
C LEU A 42 3.65 -6.75 6.52
N SER A 43 3.10 -7.07 7.70
CA SER A 43 1.80 -7.74 7.80
C SER A 43 0.67 -6.80 7.33
N LEU A 44 0.71 -5.54 7.76
CA LEU A 44 -0.23 -4.48 7.35
C LEU A 44 -0.12 -4.20 5.85
N LEU A 45 1.10 -4.09 5.32
CA LEU A 45 1.31 -3.94 3.87
C LEU A 45 0.74 -5.10 3.06
N LYS A 46 0.83 -6.34 3.55
CA LYS A 46 0.21 -7.50 2.88
C LYS A 46 -1.31 -7.44 2.90
N ILE A 47 -1.92 -6.88 3.94
CA ILE A 47 -3.38 -6.66 3.99
C ILE A 47 -3.76 -5.62 2.93
N LEU A 48 -3.04 -4.50 2.87
CA LEU A 48 -3.27 -3.47 1.86
C LEU A 48 -3.05 -3.97 0.44
N HIS A 49 -2.04 -4.83 0.21
CA HIS A 49 -1.79 -5.42 -1.10
C HIS A 49 -2.96 -6.28 -1.58
N LYS A 50 -3.56 -7.09 -0.69
CA LYS A 50 -4.78 -7.84 -1.05
C LYS A 50 -5.96 -6.90 -1.29
N LYS A 51 -6.05 -5.83 -0.51
CA LYS A 51 -7.16 -4.86 -0.59
C LYS A 51 -7.08 -3.99 -1.84
N SER A 52 -5.90 -3.59 -2.29
CA SER A 52 -5.72 -2.80 -3.51
C SER A 52 -6.26 -3.50 -4.76
N VAL A 53 -6.36 -4.83 -4.77
CA VAL A 53 -6.93 -5.63 -5.86
C VAL A 53 -8.46 -5.72 -5.81
N VAL A 54 -9.09 -5.59 -4.63
CA VAL A 54 -10.53 -5.88 -4.46
C VAL A 54 -11.38 -4.67 -4.10
N VAL A 55 -10.81 -3.57 -3.59
CA VAL A 55 -11.60 -2.39 -3.20
C VAL A 55 -12.30 -1.74 -4.39
N ASP A 56 -13.50 -1.19 -4.21
CA ASP A 56 -14.28 -0.60 -5.30
C ASP A 56 -13.89 0.86 -5.59
N SER A 57 -13.22 1.53 -4.65
CA SER A 57 -12.75 2.91 -4.80
C SER A 57 -11.50 3.21 -3.99
N LEU A 58 -10.84 4.33 -4.32
CA LEU A 58 -9.73 4.87 -3.55
C LEU A 58 -10.16 5.37 -2.16
N GLU A 59 -11.40 5.82 -1.99
CA GLU A 59 -11.92 6.17 -0.66
C GLU A 59 -12.06 4.95 0.21
N GLN A 60 -12.61 3.85 -0.32
CA GLN A 60 -12.70 2.58 0.41
C GLN A 60 -11.31 2.05 0.78
N PHE A 61 -10.31 2.21 -0.10
CA PHE A 61 -8.92 1.89 0.23
C PHE A 61 -8.39 2.72 1.40
N LYS A 62 -8.62 4.04 1.39
CA LYS A 62 -8.21 4.93 2.48
C LYS A 62 -8.85 4.55 3.80
N GLU A 63 -10.15 4.22 3.81
CA GLU A 63 -10.84 3.75 5.01
C GLU A 63 -10.22 2.48 5.57
N VAL A 64 -9.87 1.53 4.72
CA VAL A 64 -9.17 0.31 5.13
C VAL A 64 -7.81 0.66 5.73
N MET A 65 -7.05 1.54 5.08
CA MET A 65 -5.74 1.98 5.57
C MET A 65 -5.83 2.68 6.93
N THR A 66 -6.82 3.54 7.15
CA THR A 66 -7.07 4.16 8.46
C THR A 66 -7.39 3.10 9.52
N LYS A 67 -8.31 2.18 9.24
CA LYS A 67 -8.74 1.15 10.20
C LYS A 67 -7.65 0.19 10.66
N ILE A 68 -6.62 -0.03 9.84
CA ILE A 68 -5.50 -0.92 10.21
C ILE A 68 -4.34 -0.19 10.88
N LEU A 69 -4.35 1.15 10.88
CA LEU A 69 -3.33 1.99 11.50
C LEU A 69 -3.79 2.60 12.84
N GLU A 70 -5.10 2.50 13.16
CA GLU A 70 -5.65 2.69 14.50
C GLU A 70 -5.19 1.60 15.48
#